data_AF-A0A956C422-F1
#
_entry.id   AF-A0A956C422-F1
#
_cell.length_a   1.000
_cell.length_b   1.000
_cell.length_c   1.000
_cell.angle_alpha   90.00
_cell.angle_beta   90.00
_cell.angle_gamma   90.00
#
_symmetry.space_group_name_H-M   'P 1'
#
loop_
_entity.id
_entity.type
_entity.pdbx_description
1 polymer ?
#
loop_
_entity_poly.entity_id
_entity_poly.type
_entity_poly.pdbx_seq_one_letter_code
_entity_poly.pdbx_strand_id
1 'polypeptide(L)'
;MLTVHEITRDDGSLSPVGLRVEGEALCIVEEDDGLPLPDGALESVMKRFGGPIDDRARLHEVDALALPGGAALKRMRHKGFYDVIAKDYLVLEVDGQEPLCALATTVAGALSHVAHAYRRATV
;
A
#
# COMPACT_ATOMS: atom_id res chain seq x y z
N MET A 1 7.81 -8.24 3.19
CA MET A 1 6.45 -8.08 2.61
C MET A 1 5.65 -7.26 3.60
N LEU A 2 4.83 -6.33 3.11
CA LEU A 2 3.94 -5.50 3.94
C LEU A 2 2.50 -5.80 3.56
N THR A 3 1.68 -6.26 4.50
CA THR A 3 0.23 -6.39 4.29
C THR A 3 -0.39 -5.00 4.29
N VAL A 4 -1.14 -4.67 3.24
CA VAL A 4 -1.77 -3.35 3.05
C VAL A 4 -3.29 -3.40 3.12
N HIS A 5 -3.89 -4.56 2.85
CA HIS A 5 -5.34 -4.76 2.92
C HIS A 5 -5.67 -6.23 3.17
N GLU A 6 -6.91 -6.53 3.52
CA GLU A 6 -7.46 -7.88 3.65
C GLU A 6 -8.81 -7.92 2.95
N ILE A 7 -9.04 -8.94 2.13
CA ILE A 7 -10.29 -9.18 1.41
C ILE A 7 -11.01 -10.34 2.08
N THR A 8 -12.30 -10.15 2.39
CA THR A 8 -13.15 -11.25 2.83
C THR A 8 -13.56 -12.09 1.63
N ARG A 9 -13.27 -13.40 1.67
CA ARG A 9 -13.68 -14.37 0.66
C ARG A 9 -15.11 -14.84 0.86
N ASP A 10 -15.65 -15.55 -0.13
CA ASP A 10 -17.01 -16.10 -0.13
C ASP A 10 -17.25 -17.10 1.03
N ASP A 11 -16.18 -17.76 1.51
CA ASP A 11 -16.23 -18.67 2.67
C ASP A 11 -16.10 -17.94 4.03
N GLY A 12 -16.02 -16.61 4.02
CA GLY A 12 -15.83 -15.77 5.20
C GLY A 12 -14.39 -15.70 5.70
N SER A 13 -13.44 -16.39 5.06
CA SER A 13 -12.01 -16.26 5.38
C SER A 13 -11.45 -14.91 4.93
N LEU A 14 -10.35 -14.48 5.55
CA LEU A 14 -9.62 -13.28 5.14
C LEU A 14 -8.43 -13.68 4.27
N SER A 15 -8.27 -12.99 3.15
CA SER A 15 -7.11 -13.10 2.28
C SER A 15 -6.29 -11.81 2.36
N PRO A 16 -5.01 -11.88 2.74
CA PRO A 16 -4.16 -10.69 2.76
C PRO A 16 -3.87 -10.22 1.33
N VAL A 17 -3.83 -8.91 1.15
CA VAL A 17 -3.24 -8.23 0.00
C VAL A 17 -2.02 -7.48 0.51
N GLY A 18 -0.86 -7.74 -0.08
CA GLY A 18 0.39 -7.15 0.37
C GLY A 18 1.28 -6.65 -0.75
N LEU A 19 2.37 -5.99 -0.36
CA LEU A 19 3.43 -5.55 -1.25
C LEU A 19 4.73 -6.27 -0.89
N ARG A 20 5.47 -6.71 -1.91
CA ARG A 20 6.75 -7.40 -1.78
C ARG A 20 7.74 -6.84 -2.79
N VAL A 21 8.98 -6.65 -2.36
CA VAL A 21 10.09 -6.34 -3.26
C VAL A 21 10.74 -7.65 -3.70
N GLU A 22 10.94 -7.80 -5.01
CA GLU A 22 11.61 -8.93 -5.64
C GLU A 22 12.74 -8.41 -6.53
N GLY A 23 13.97 -8.48 -6.03
CA GLY A 23 15.09 -7.78 -6.66
C GLY A 23 14.87 -6.26 -6.61
N GLU A 24 14.73 -5.63 -7.77
CA GLU A 24 14.41 -4.20 -7.90
C GLU A 24 12.92 -3.95 -8.18
N ALA A 25 12.15 -4.99 -8.47
CA ALA A 25 10.74 -4.86 -8.81
C ALA A 25 9.85 -4.87 -7.56
N LEU A 26 8.77 -4.08 -7.60
CA LEU A 26 7.70 -4.14 -6.61
C LEU A 26 6.56 -5.01 -7.16
N CYS A 27 6.08 -5.94 -6.35
CA CYS A 27 4.95 -6.80 -6.67
C CYS A 27 3.81 -6.55 -5.68
N ILE A 28 2.57 -6.58 -6.18
CA ILE A 28 1.40 -6.81 -5.34
C ILE A 28 1.20 -8.31 -5.19
N VAL A 29 0.95 -8.75 -3.96
CA VAL A 29 0.75 -10.15 -3.61
C VAL A 29 -0.71 -10.36 -3.25
N GLU A 30 -1.37 -11.23 -4.01
CA GLU A 30 -2.77 -11.61 -3.87
C GLU A 30 -2.86 -13.14 -3.90
N GLU A 31 -3.46 -13.75 -2.88
CA GLU A 31 -3.62 -15.22 -2.81
C GLU A 31 -2.30 -16.00 -3.05
N ASP A 32 -1.20 -15.47 -2.51
CA ASP A 32 0.18 -15.97 -2.67
C ASP A 32 0.80 -15.81 -4.08
N ASP A 33 0.05 -15.28 -5.06
CA ASP A 33 0.58 -14.93 -6.38
C ASP A 33 1.15 -13.50 -6.38
N GLY A 34 2.36 -13.36 -6.93
CA GLY A 34 3.07 -12.09 -7.03
C GLY A 34 2.87 -11.47 -8.41
N LEU A 35 2.14 -10.37 -8.49
CA LEU A 35 1.91 -9.64 -9.73
C LEU A 35 2.85 -8.43 -9.81
N PRO A 36 3.70 -8.34 -10.86
CA PRO A 36 4.63 -7.24 -10.98
C PRO A 36 3.88 -5.93 -11.20
N LEU A 37 4.37 -4.86 -10.58
CA LEU A 37 3.95 -3.50 -10.85
C LEU A 37 4.92 -2.84 -11.84
N PRO A 38 4.42 -1.97 -12.74
CA PRO A 38 5.29 -1.09 -13.51
C PRO A 38 6.11 -0.19 -12.59
N ASP A 39 7.30 0.20 -13.07
CA ASP A 39 8.13 1.19 -12.38
C ASP A 39 7.36 2.49 -12.13
N GLY A 40 7.49 3.04 -10.92
CA GLY A 40 6.80 4.27 -10.51
C GLY A 40 5.29 4.14 -10.28
N ALA A 41 4.70 2.95 -10.40
CA ALA A 41 3.27 2.74 -10.16
C ALA A 41 2.85 3.13 -8.73
N LEU A 42 3.63 2.71 -7.72
CA LEU A 42 3.37 3.06 -6.32
C LEU A 42 3.37 4.58 -6.12
N GLU A 43 4.42 5.27 -6.57
CA GLU A 43 4.53 6.72 -6.44
C GLU A 43 3.38 7.44 -7.16
N SER A 44 3.01 6.99 -8.36
CA SER A 44 1.89 7.55 -9.12
C SER A 44 0.55 7.37 -8.41
N VAL A 45 0.30 6.19 -7.84
CA VAL A 45 -0.91 5.91 -7.05
C VAL A 45 -0.92 6.75 -5.77
N MET A 46 0.20 6.84 -5.06
CA MET A 46 0.32 7.65 -3.85
C MET A 46 0.11 9.14 -4.14
N LYS A 47 0.63 9.67 -5.25
CA LYS A 47 0.38 11.07 -5.68
C LYS A 47 -1.08 11.31 -6.08
N ARG A 48 -1.74 10.31 -6.64
CA ARG A 48 -3.14 10.41 -7.09
C ARG A 48 -4.11 10.46 -5.90
N PHE A 49 -3.89 9.61 -4.90
CA PHE A 49 -4.85 9.40 -3.80
C PHE A 49 -4.38 9.91 -2.44
N GLY A 50 -3.09 10.18 -2.31
CA GLY A 50 -2.49 10.66 -1.09
C GLY A 50 -2.45 12.17 -1.01
N GLY A 51 -2.12 12.64 0.20
CA GLY A 51 -1.83 14.03 0.50
C GLY A 51 -0.87 14.13 1.69
N PRO A 52 -0.54 15.35 2.12
CA PRO A 52 0.32 15.56 3.28
C PRO A 52 -0.31 14.96 4.54
N ILE A 53 0.54 14.56 5.49
CA ILE A 53 0.10 14.09 6.80
C ILE A 53 -0.34 15.28 7.63
N ASP A 54 -1.51 15.19 8.28
CA ASP A 54 -1.88 16.15 9.31
C ASP A 54 -1.04 15.88 10.58
N ASP A 55 -0.23 16.86 10.99
CA ASP A 55 0.62 16.79 12.19
C ASP A 55 -0.17 16.49 13.48
N ARG A 56 -1.48 16.69 13.48
CA ARG A 56 -2.37 16.40 14.63
C ARG A 56 -2.95 14.98 14.58
N ALA A 57 -2.77 14.26 13.47
CA ALA A 57 -3.28 12.92 13.32
C ALA A 57 -2.60 11.94 14.28
N ARG A 58 -3.40 11.13 14.97
CA ARG A 58 -2.89 10.08 15.87
C ARG A 58 -2.65 8.79 15.09
N LEU A 59 -1.53 8.76 14.39
CA LEU A 59 -1.10 7.60 13.61
C LEU A 59 -0.13 6.74 14.42
N HIS A 60 -0.36 5.43 14.43
CA HIS A 60 0.56 4.46 15.00
C HIS A 60 1.14 3.62 13.88
N GLU A 61 2.47 3.56 13.78
CA GLU A 61 3.12 2.64 12.85
C GLU A 61 2.80 1.20 13.24
N VAL A 62 2.38 0.41 12.25
CA VAL A 62 2.07 -1.01 12.42
C VAL A 62 3.18 -1.87 11.83
N ASP A 63 3.66 -1.49 10.65
CA ASP A 63 4.68 -2.23 9.90
C ASP A 63 5.26 -1.36 8.77
N ALA A 64 6.39 -1.75 8.19
CA ALA A 64 7.08 -1.00 7.14
C ALA A 64 7.74 -1.90 6.09
N LEU A 65 7.84 -1.38 4.86
CA LEU A 65 8.57 -1.96 3.75
C LEU A 65 9.64 -0.98 3.26
N ALA A 66 10.91 -1.41 3.31
CA ALA A 66 11.97 -0.71 2.60
C ALA A 66 11.79 -0.90 1.09
N LEU A 67 11.89 0.20 0.34
CA LEU A 67 11.77 0.22 -1.11
C LEU A 67 13.15 0.47 -1.75
N PRO A 68 13.34 0.10 -3.03
CA PRO A 68 14.50 0.50 -3.80
C PRO A 68 14.70 2.03 -3.79
N GLY A 69 15.95 2.47 -3.84
CA GLY A 69 16.28 3.90 -3.84
C GLY A 69 16.19 4.58 -2.47
N GLY A 70 16.06 3.82 -1.37
CA GLY A 70 16.06 4.35 -0.01
C GLY A 70 14.72 4.91 0.47
N ALA A 71 13.67 4.76 -0.33
CA ALA A 71 12.30 5.09 0.07
C ALA A 71 11.74 4.05 1.05
N ALA A 72 10.69 4.42 1.79
CA ALA A 72 9.99 3.53 2.70
C ALA A 72 8.48 3.67 2.58
N LEU A 73 7.77 2.55 2.65
CA LEU A 73 6.31 2.51 2.74
C LEU A 73 5.90 1.97 4.10
N LYS A 74 5.20 2.78 4.90
CA LYS A 74 4.77 2.43 6.24
C LYS A 74 3.27 2.23 6.28
N ARG A 75 2.81 1.16 6.93
CA ARG A 75 1.39 1.02 7.27
C ARG A 75 1.15 1.65 8.63
N MET A 76 0.28 2.65 8.64
CA MET A 76 -0.12 3.39 9.82
C MET A 76 -1.55 3.04 10.18
N ARG A 77 -1.84 2.92 11.48
CA ARG A 77 -3.20 2.75 11.99
C ARG A 77 -3.67 4.01 12.67
N HIS A 78 -4.78 4.55 12.18
CA HIS A 78 -5.48 5.65 12.84
C HIS A 78 -6.57 5.08 13.76
N LYS A 79 -6.51 5.46 15.04
CA LYS A 79 -7.57 5.17 16.02
C LYS A 79 -8.26 6.48 16.39
N GLY A 80 -9.36 6.80 15.71
CA GLY A 80 -10.23 7.90 16.11
C GLY A 80 -10.87 7.61 17.47
N PHE A 81 -11.11 8.64 18.28
CA PHE A 81 -11.69 8.50 19.63
C PHE A 81 -13.07 7.81 19.62
N TYR A 82 -13.81 7.92 18.51
CA TYR A 82 -15.12 7.31 18.30
C TYR A 82 -15.15 6.29 17.16
N ASP A 83 -14.01 5.98 16.53
CA ASP A 83 -13.99 5.08 15.37
C ASP A 83 -13.93 3.63 15.86
N VAL A 84 -15.03 2.90 15.63
CA VAL A 84 -15.13 1.49 16.02
C VAL A 84 -14.30 0.61 15.08
N ILE A 85 -13.99 1.12 13.88
CA ILE A 85 -13.19 0.44 12.86
C ILE A 85 -11.92 1.25 12.64
N ALA A 86 -10.79 0.73 13.11
CA ALA A 86 -9.51 1.36 12.84
C ALA A 86 -9.26 1.40 11.32
N LYS A 87 -8.87 2.58 10.81
CA LYS A 87 -8.50 2.74 9.41
C LYS A 87 -6.99 2.60 9.26
N ASP A 88 -6.59 1.75 8.33
CA ASP A 88 -5.19 1.61 7.95
C ASP A 88 -4.88 2.55 6.79
N TYR A 89 -3.77 3.27 6.93
CA TYR A 89 -3.21 4.20 5.98
C TYR A 89 -1.84 3.72 5.55
N LEU A 90 -1.41 4.13 4.36
CA LEU A 90 -0.04 3.98 3.89
C LEU A 90 0.63 5.34 3.84
N VAL A 91 1.85 5.41 4.36
CA VAL A 91 2.71 6.58 4.29
C VAL A 91 3.92 6.23 3.44
N LEU A 92 4.09 6.93 2.31
CA LEU A 92 5.27 6.84 1.47
C LEU A 92 6.24 7.95 1.84
N GLU A 93 7.44 7.57 2.24
CA GLU A 93 8.57 8.45 2.53
C GLU A 93 9.62 8.30 1.44
N VAL A 94 10.01 9.43 0.84
CA VAL A 94 11.10 9.54 -0.13
C VAL A 94 12.01 10.66 0.35
N ASP A 95 13.32 10.42 0.35
CA ASP A 95 14.27 11.40 0.87
C ASP A 95 14.14 12.75 0.13
N GLY A 96 14.13 13.83 0.91
CA GLY A 96 13.93 15.19 0.40
C GLY A 96 12.52 15.54 -0.11
N GLN A 97 11.51 14.66 0.05
CA GLN A 97 10.13 14.94 -0.34
C GLN A 97 9.16 14.95 0.86
N GLU A 98 8.04 15.68 0.72
CA GLU A 98 6.96 15.64 1.70
C GLU A 98 6.27 14.26 1.69
N PRO A 99 6.13 13.57 2.84
CA PRO A 99 5.50 12.25 2.88
C PRO A 99 4.06 12.27 2.39
N LEU A 100 3.69 11.26 1.61
CA LEU A 100 2.32 11.09 1.11
C LEU A 100 1.58 10.06 1.93
N CYS A 101 0.40 10.42 2.43
CA CYS A 101 -0.48 9.55 3.19
C CYS A 101 -1.78 9.27 2.43
N ALA A 102 -2.13 7.99 2.26
CA ALA A 102 -3.35 7.56 1.58
C ALA A 102 -4.02 6.40 2.32
N LEU A 103 -5.32 6.22 2.14
CA LEU A 103 -6.04 5.08 2.72
C LEU A 103 -5.53 3.78 2.10
N ALA A 104 -5.15 2.81 2.94
CA ALA A 104 -4.48 1.59 2.47
C ALA A 104 -5.34 0.76 1.52
N THR A 105 -6.66 0.71 1.77
CA THR A 105 -7.62 -0.01 0.91
C THR A 105 -7.72 0.60 -0.50
N THR A 106 -7.71 1.93 -0.61
CA THR A 106 -7.72 2.63 -1.90
C THR A 106 -6.45 2.36 -2.69
N VAL A 107 -5.29 2.42 -2.02
CA VAL A 107 -3.99 2.16 -2.66
C VAL A 107 -3.90 0.71 -3.11
N ALA A 108 -4.31 -0.24 -2.26
CA ALA A 108 -4.32 -1.66 -2.60
C ALA A 108 -5.15 -1.93 -3.86
N GLY A 109 -6.42 -1.49 -3.90
CA GLY A 109 -7.27 -1.70 -5.07
C GLY A 109 -6.74 -1.04 -6.34
N ALA A 110 -6.18 0.16 -6.25
CA ALA A 110 -5.57 0.84 -7.39
C ALA A 110 -4.35 0.06 -7.93
N LEU A 111 -3.48 -0.41 -7.05
CA LEU A 111 -2.30 -1.20 -7.44
C LEU A 111 -2.68 -2.57 -8.02
N SER A 112 -3.69 -3.25 -7.47
CA SER A 112 -4.25 -4.49 -8.04
C SER A 112 -4.69 -4.28 -9.48
N HIS A 113 -5.45 -3.22 -9.75
CA HIS A 113 -5.89 -2.90 -11.10
C HIS A 113 -4.71 -2.60 -12.05
N VAL A 114 -3.70 -1.86 -11.59
CA VAL A 114 -2.49 -1.57 -12.36
C VAL A 114 -1.72 -2.85 -12.67
N ALA A 115 -1.47 -3.70 -11.67
CA ALA A 115 -0.73 -4.96 -11.83
C ALA A 115 -1.41 -5.90 -12.82
N HIS A 116 -2.73 -6.08 -12.71
CA HIS A 116 -3.48 -6.90 -13.67
C HIS A 116 -3.45 -6.31 -15.09
N ALA A 117 -3.54 -4.99 -15.23
CA ALA A 117 -3.44 -4.35 -16.53
C ALA A 117 -2.04 -4.52 -17.14
N TYR A 118 -1.00 -4.39 -16.33
CA TYR A 118 0.39 -4.57 -16.74
C TYR A 118 0.65 -6.01 -17.19
N ARG A 119 0.22 -7.01 -16.40
CA ARG A 119 0.33 -8.43 -16.77
C ARG A 119 -0.32 -8.76 -18.10
N ARG A 120 -1.49 -8.16 -18.41
CA ARG A 120 -2.17 -8.36 -19.71
C ARG A 120 -1.43 -7.71 -20.89
N ALA A 121 -0.58 -6.72 -20.63
CA ALA A 121 0.17 -6.00 -21.67
C ALA A 121 1.56 -6.62 -21.92
N THR A 122 2.07 -7.42 -20.99
CA THR A 122 3.42 -8.03 -21.04
C THR A 122 3.42 -9.53 -21.32
N VAL A 123 2.24 -10.16 -21.34
CA VAL A 123 1.98 -11.55 -21.80
C VAL A 123 1.40 -11.50 -23.21
#